data_AF-A0A6G1RFJ3-F1
#
_entry.id   AF-A0A6G1RFJ3-F1
#
_cell.length_a   1.000
_cell.length_b   1.000
_cell.length_c   1.000
_cell.angle_alpha   90.00
_cell.angle_beta   90.00
_cell.angle_gamma   90.00
#
_symmetry.space_group_name_H-M   'P 1'
#
loop_
_entity.id
_entity.type
_entity.pdbx_description
1 polymer ?
#
loop_
_entity_poly.entity_id
_entity_poly.type
_entity_poly.pdbx_seq_one_letter_code
_entity_poly.pdbx_strand_id
1 'polypeptide(L)'
;VNEETFKEIYSQFFPQGDSTTYAHFLFNAFDTDHNGSVSFEDFVMGLSILLRGTVQEKLNWAFNLYDINKDGYITKEEMLDIMKAIYDMMGKCTYPVLKEDAPRQHVETFFQKMDRS
;
A
#
# COMPACT_ATOMS: atom_id res chain seq x y z
N VAL A 1 -5.22 2.05 17.51
CA VAL A 1 -5.74 3.11 16.61
C VAL A 1 -6.72 2.44 15.67
N ASN A 2 -7.95 2.95 15.55
CA ASN A 2 -8.91 2.37 14.60
C ASN A 2 -8.66 2.92 13.19
N GLU A 3 -9.32 2.31 12.20
CA GLU A 3 -9.11 2.65 10.79
C GLU A 3 -9.48 4.11 10.47
N GLU A 4 -10.55 4.64 11.08
CA GLU A 4 -11.00 6.02 10.87
C GLU A 4 -9.93 7.03 11.31
N THR A 5 -9.40 6.88 12.52
CA THR A 5 -8.30 7.72 13.02
C THR A 5 -7.05 7.56 12.16
N PHE A 6 -6.77 6.36 11.66
CA PHE A 6 -5.63 6.11 10.77
C PHE A 6 -5.77 6.88 9.44
N LYS A 7 -6.98 6.88 8.85
CA LYS A 7 -7.31 7.66 7.65
C LYS A 7 -7.16 9.17 7.88
N GLU A 8 -7.60 9.67 9.04
CA GLU A 8 -7.45 11.08 9.41
C GLU A 8 -5.98 11.51 9.55
N ILE A 9 -5.11 10.64 10.07
CA ILE A 9 -3.67 10.90 10.15
C ILE A 9 -3.10 11.03 8.73
N TYR A 10 -3.47 10.12 7.83
CA TYR A 10 -2.97 10.13 6.45
C TYR A 10 -3.46 11.33 5.64
N SER A 11 -4.68 11.79 5.85
CA SER A 11 -5.21 12.97 5.17
C SER A 11 -4.48 14.26 5.59
N GLN A 12 -3.92 14.31 6.81
CA GLN A 12 -3.05 15.43 7.24
C GLN A 12 -1.69 15.44 6.52
N PHE A 13 -1.14 14.28 6.18
CA PHE A 13 0.11 14.17 5.43
C PHE A 13 -0.06 14.45 3.93
N PHE A 14 -1.24 14.12 3.39
CA PHE A 14 -1.57 14.28 1.97
C PHE A 14 -2.83 15.13 1.76
N PRO A 15 -2.83 16.42 2.15
CA PRO A 15 -4.04 17.26 2.17
C PRO A 15 -4.61 17.58 0.78
N GLN A 16 -3.89 17.26 -0.30
CA GLN A 16 -4.28 17.58 -1.68
C GLN A 16 -4.79 16.38 -2.49
N GLY A 17 -4.76 15.18 -1.91
CA GLY A 17 -5.24 13.95 -2.55
C GLY A 17 -6.20 13.18 -1.65
N ASP A 18 -6.70 12.06 -2.16
CA ASP A 18 -7.53 11.12 -1.40
C ASP A 18 -6.69 9.94 -0.91
N SER A 19 -6.24 10.02 0.34
CA SER A 19 -5.46 8.97 0.97
C SER A 19 -6.30 7.83 1.55
N THR A 20 -7.64 7.89 1.45
CA THR A 20 -8.56 7.00 2.19
C THR A 20 -8.33 5.53 1.83
N THR A 21 -8.29 5.22 0.55
CA THR A 21 -8.15 3.84 0.05
C THR A 21 -6.77 3.27 0.39
N TYR A 22 -5.72 4.06 0.22
CA TYR A 22 -4.37 3.62 0.57
C TYR A 22 -4.19 3.44 2.08
N ALA A 23 -4.75 4.35 2.88
CA ALA A 23 -4.71 4.24 4.33
C ALA A 23 -5.42 2.96 4.82
N HIS A 24 -6.49 2.53 4.16
CA HIS A 24 -7.13 1.23 4.44
C HIS A 24 -6.20 0.04 4.15
N PHE A 25 -5.56 -0.01 2.97
CA PHE A 25 -4.63 -1.09 2.64
C PHE A 25 -3.45 -1.14 3.60
N LEU A 26 -2.91 0.03 3.94
CA LEU A 26 -1.81 0.13 4.87
C LEU A 26 -2.23 -0.26 6.30
N PHE A 27 -3.42 0.15 6.72
CA PHE A 27 -3.99 -0.27 8.01
C PHE A 27 -4.05 -1.79 8.10
N ASN A 28 -4.58 -2.47 7.09
CA ASN A 28 -4.66 -3.94 7.06
C ASN A 28 -3.28 -4.61 7.01
N ALA A 29 -2.25 -3.92 6.50
CA ALA A 29 -0.87 -4.41 6.54
C ALA A 29 -0.19 -4.24 7.91
N PHE A 30 -0.65 -3.27 8.72
CA PHE A 30 -0.20 -3.09 10.10
C PHE A 30 -1.01 -3.91 11.10
N ASP A 31 -2.31 -4.09 10.91
CA ASP A 31 -3.21 -4.87 11.78
C ASP A 31 -2.96 -6.38 11.60
N THR A 32 -1.87 -6.87 12.20
CA THR A 32 -1.40 -8.26 12.00
C THR A 32 -2.25 -9.30 12.71
N ASP A 33 -2.94 -8.92 13.78
CA ASP A 33 -3.84 -9.79 14.54
C ASP A 33 -5.31 -9.64 14.09
N HIS A 34 -5.58 -8.76 13.11
CA HIS A 34 -6.89 -8.53 12.50
C HIS A 34 -7.98 -8.19 13.52
N ASN A 35 -7.60 -7.48 14.58
CA ASN A 35 -8.53 -7.11 15.64
C ASN A 35 -9.33 -5.83 15.31
N GLY A 36 -9.09 -5.22 14.14
CA GLY A 36 -9.72 -3.97 13.70
C GLY A 36 -9.06 -2.74 14.32
N SER A 37 -7.87 -2.88 14.88
CA SER A 37 -7.12 -1.79 15.50
C SER A 37 -5.61 -2.02 15.43
N VAL A 38 -4.88 -1.03 14.95
CA VAL A 38 -3.42 -1.06 14.98
C VAL A 38 -2.95 -0.69 16.39
N SER A 39 -2.36 -1.66 17.10
CA SER A 39 -1.77 -1.42 18.41
C SER A 39 -0.42 -0.70 18.30
N PHE A 40 0.11 -0.24 19.42
CA PHE A 40 1.46 0.32 19.44
C PHE A 40 2.52 -0.73 19.05
N GLU A 41 2.29 -1.99 19.41
CA GLU A 41 3.18 -3.10 19.10
C GLU A 41 3.21 -3.37 17.59
N ASP A 42 2.04 -3.44 16.95
CA ASP A 42 1.91 -3.57 15.49
C ASP A 42 2.66 -2.47 14.75
N PHE A 43 2.47 -1.22 15.21
CA PHE A 43 3.11 -0.06 14.60
C PHE A 43 4.63 -0.11 14.73
N VAL A 44 5.15 -0.43 15.92
CA VAL A 44 6.60 -0.51 16.17
C VAL A 44 7.21 -1.71 15.43
N MET A 45 6.54 -2.85 15.35
CA MET A 45 6.98 -4.00 14.55
C MET A 45 7.09 -3.64 13.07
N GLY A 46 6.04 -3.05 12.50
CA GLY A 46 6.06 -2.64 11.09
C GLY A 46 7.18 -1.64 10.80
N LEU A 47 7.37 -0.62 11.66
CA LEU A 47 8.48 0.32 11.52
C LEU A 47 9.86 -0.32 11.70
N SER A 48 10.00 -1.28 12.61
CA SER A 48 11.26 -2.02 12.81
C SER A 48 11.67 -2.73 11.51
N ILE A 49 10.72 -3.41 10.86
CA ILE A 49 10.94 -4.08 9.58
C ILE A 49 11.29 -3.05 8.48
N LEU A 50 10.49 -1.99 8.34
CA LEU A 50 10.68 -0.98 7.29
C LEU A 50 12.01 -0.24 7.43
N LEU A 51 12.42 0.11 8.65
CA LEU A 51 13.60 0.93 8.91
C LEU A 51 14.88 0.11 9.06
N ARG A 52 14.81 -1.04 9.76
CA ARG A 52 15.99 -1.82 10.17
C ARG A 52 15.98 -3.28 9.71
N GLY A 53 14.88 -3.75 9.13
CA GLY A 53 14.76 -5.11 8.62
C GLY A 53 15.73 -5.41 7.47
N THR A 54 15.96 -6.70 7.26
CA THR A 54 16.64 -7.25 6.10
C THR A 54 15.84 -7.00 4.81
N VAL A 55 16.50 -7.18 3.66
CA VAL A 55 15.82 -7.11 2.37
C VAL A 55 14.66 -8.11 2.29
N GLN A 56 14.84 -9.32 2.84
CA GLN A 56 13.80 -10.34 2.84
C GLN A 56 12.59 -9.94 3.68
N GLU A 57 12.79 -9.40 4.87
CA GLU A 57 11.68 -8.96 5.74
C GLU A 57 10.92 -7.80 5.09
N LYS A 58 11.63 -6.85 4.47
CA LYS A 58 11.00 -5.75 3.71
C LYS A 58 10.23 -6.25 2.50
N LEU A 59 10.74 -7.25 1.79
CA LEU A 59 10.04 -7.88 0.67
C LEU A 59 8.78 -8.59 1.14
N ASN A 60 8.84 -9.37 2.22
CA ASN A 60 7.65 -10.02 2.78
C ASN A 60 6.61 -9.00 3.24
N TRP A 61 7.05 -7.91 3.87
CA TRP A 61 6.15 -6.85 4.29
C TRP A 61 5.49 -6.15 3.10
N ALA A 62 6.27 -5.84 2.06
CA ALA A 62 5.74 -5.28 0.81
C ALA A 62 4.76 -6.25 0.14
N PHE A 63 5.09 -7.55 0.07
CA PHE A 63 4.21 -8.57 -0.48
C PHE A 63 2.86 -8.58 0.25
N ASN A 64 2.89 -8.57 1.59
CA ASN A 64 1.67 -8.49 2.40
C ASN A 64 0.87 -7.21 2.16
N LEU A 65 1.50 -6.10 1.80
CA LEU A 65 0.78 -4.87 1.44
C LEU A 65 0.08 -4.99 0.07
N TYR A 66 0.70 -5.69 -0.90
CA TYR A 66 0.15 -5.86 -2.25
C TYR A 66 -0.88 -6.98 -2.36
N ASP A 67 -0.74 -8.04 -1.56
CA ASP A 67 -1.72 -9.12 -1.42
C ASP A 67 -2.87 -8.64 -0.51
N ILE A 68 -3.93 -8.13 -1.15
CA ILE A 68 -5.07 -7.49 -0.47
C ILE A 68 -5.97 -8.56 0.14
N ASN A 69 -6.20 -9.66 -0.58
CA ASN A 69 -7.11 -10.72 -0.16
C ASN A 69 -6.46 -11.77 0.77
N LYS A 70 -5.13 -11.72 0.93
CA LYS A 70 -4.31 -12.62 1.78
C LYS A 70 -4.31 -14.07 1.31
N ASP A 71 -4.43 -14.31 0.01
CA ASP A 71 -4.41 -15.66 -0.57
C ASP A 71 -2.98 -16.17 -0.87
N GLY A 72 -1.97 -15.33 -0.66
CA GLY A 72 -0.56 -15.65 -0.90
C GLY A 72 -0.11 -15.39 -2.33
N TYR A 73 -0.94 -14.79 -3.18
CA TYR A 73 -0.63 -14.39 -4.55
C TYR A 73 -0.97 -12.92 -4.75
N ILE A 74 -0.20 -12.23 -5.59
CA ILE A 74 -0.53 -10.86 -6.01
C ILE A 74 -1.10 -10.93 -7.41
N THR A 75 -2.37 -10.60 -7.55
CA THR A 75 -3.05 -10.54 -8.84
C THR A 75 -2.85 -9.17 -9.51
N LYS A 76 -3.06 -9.11 -10.84
CA LYS A 76 -3.04 -7.84 -11.58
C LYS A 76 -4.11 -6.86 -11.10
N GLU A 77 -5.23 -7.40 -10.63
CA GLU A 77 -6.36 -6.62 -10.12
C GLU A 77 -5.98 -5.94 -8.80
N GLU A 78 -5.42 -6.70 -7.85
CA GLU A 78 -4.94 -6.15 -6.58
C GLU A 78 -3.83 -5.11 -6.80
N MET A 79 -2.89 -5.40 -7.70
CA MET A 79 -1.85 -4.44 -8.02
C MET A 79 -2.42 -3.16 -8.64
N LEU A 80 -3.44 -3.27 -9.49
CA LEU A 80 -4.12 -2.11 -10.07
C LEU A 80 -4.84 -1.29 -9.00
N ASP A 81 -5.43 -1.94 -7.99
CA ASP A 81 -6.13 -1.26 -6.90
C ASP A 81 -5.17 -0.54 -5.95
N ILE A 82 -4.05 -1.16 -5.58
CA ILE A 82 -2.96 -0.47 -4.86
C ILE A 82 -2.48 0.72 -5.66
N MET A 83 -2.26 0.53 -6.96
CA MET A 83 -1.74 1.56 -7.82
C MET A 83 -2.70 2.75 -7.87
N LYS A 84 -3.98 2.54 -8.18
CA LYS A 84 -5.01 3.58 -8.15
C LYS A 84 -5.04 4.33 -6.81
N ALA A 85 -4.97 3.60 -5.69
CA ALA A 85 -4.97 4.23 -4.36
C ALA A 85 -3.75 5.15 -4.14
N ILE A 86 -2.58 4.81 -4.69
CA ILE A 86 -1.41 5.70 -4.67
C ILE A 86 -1.65 6.93 -5.57
N TYR A 87 -2.24 6.75 -6.75
CA TYR A 87 -2.58 7.86 -7.64
C TYR A 87 -3.58 8.83 -7.00
N ASP A 88 -4.63 8.31 -6.37
CA ASP A 88 -5.65 9.09 -5.68
C ASP A 88 -5.03 9.89 -4.52
N MET A 89 -4.14 9.25 -3.75
CA MET A 89 -3.43 9.90 -2.63
C MET A 89 -2.49 11.02 -3.09
N MET A 90 -1.75 10.83 -4.20
CA MET A 90 -0.84 11.84 -4.72
C MET A 90 -1.58 12.98 -5.44
N GLY A 91 -2.84 12.77 -5.80
CA GLY A 91 -3.68 13.74 -6.51
C GLY A 91 -3.11 14.17 -7.86
N LYS A 92 -3.53 15.33 -8.35
CA LYS A 92 -3.05 15.94 -9.61
C LYS A 92 -1.60 16.45 -9.55
N CYS A 93 -0.89 16.22 -8.45
CA CYS A 93 0.46 16.73 -8.20
C CYS A 93 1.57 15.72 -8.54
N THR A 94 1.26 14.63 -9.25
CA THR A 94 2.31 13.85 -9.92
C THR A 94 2.84 14.67 -11.09
N TYR A 95 4.13 15.02 -11.06
CA TYR A 95 4.83 15.59 -12.19
C TYR A 95 5.68 14.50 -12.84
N PRO A 96 5.46 14.16 -14.12
CA PRO A 96 4.46 14.73 -15.03
C PRO A 96 3.03 14.23 -14.72
N VAL A 97 2.00 14.98 -15.16
CA VAL A 97 0.59 14.57 -15.08
C VAL A 97 0.46 13.22 -15.78
N LEU A 98 0.27 12.18 -14.98
CA LEU A 98 0.19 10.82 -15.48
C LEU A 98 -1.15 10.63 -16.22
N LYS A 99 -1.09 10.16 -17.47
CA LYS A 99 -2.26 9.84 -18.28
C LYS A 99 -3.12 8.78 -17.57
N GLU A 100 -4.44 8.79 -17.78
CA GLU A 100 -5.38 7.81 -17.19
C GLU A 100 -4.99 6.35 -17.46
N ASP A 101 -4.27 6.07 -18.55
CA ASP A 101 -3.77 4.73 -18.91
C ASP A 101 -2.49 4.30 -18.15
N ALA A 102 -1.83 5.22 -17.44
CA ALA A 102 -0.55 4.97 -16.76
C ALA A 102 -0.60 3.85 -15.70
N PRO A 103 -1.65 3.70 -14.87
CA PRO A 103 -1.71 2.63 -13.87
C PRO A 103 -1.70 1.24 -14.52
N ARG A 104 -2.50 1.04 -15.58
CA ARG A 104 -2.59 -0.25 -16.29
C ARG A 104 -1.29 -0.60 -16.98
N GLN A 105 -0.68 0.37 -17.67
CA GLN A 105 0.61 0.15 -18.34
C GLN A 105 1.73 -0.16 -17.36
N HIS A 106 1.71 0.47 -16.17
CA HIS A 106 2.68 0.19 -15.11
C HIS A 106 2.51 -1.22 -14.54
N VAL A 107 1.27 -1.65 -14.28
CA VAL A 107 0.96 -3.01 -13.83
C VAL A 107 1.42 -4.04 -14.87
N GLU A 108 1.12 -3.82 -16.16
CA GLU A 108 1.58 -4.72 -17.23
C GLU A 108 3.09 -4.82 -17.29
N THR A 109 3.80 -3.69 -17.18
CA THR A 109 5.26 -3.65 -17.19
C THR A 109 5.86 -4.37 -15.99
N PHE A 110 5.25 -4.23 -14.82
CA PHE A 110 5.68 -4.91 -13.60
C PHE A 110 5.54 -6.44 -13.72
N PHE A 111 4.36 -6.93 -14.11
CA PHE A 111 4.11 -8.36 -14.27
C PHE A 111 4.98 -8.99 -15.38
N GLN A 112 5.22 -8.28 -16.48
CA GLN A 112 6.13 -8.75 -17.52
C GLN A 112 7.57 -8.96 -17.02
N LYS A 113 8.00 -8.21 -16.01
CA LYS A 113 9.35 -8.34 -15.42
C LYS A 113 9.39 -9.37 -14.31
N MET A 114 8.36 -9.44 -13.47
CA MET A 114 8.29 -10.39 -12.35
C MET A 114 8.09 -11.84 -12.82
N ASP A 115 7.12 -12.11 -13.70
CA ASP A 115 6.79 -13.47 -14.16
C ASP A 115 7.81 -14.07 -15.15
N ARG A 116 8.84 -13.29 -15.53
CA ARG A 116 9.93 -13.74 -16.42
C ARG A 116 11.10 -14.40 -15.69
N SER A 117 11.10 -14.41 -14.36
CA SER A 117 12.19 -14.92 -13.53
C SER A 117 11.91 -16.32 -12.99
#